data_AF-A0A970GX89-F1
#
_entry.id   AF-A0A970GX89-F1
#
_cell.length_a   1.000
_cell.length_b   1.000
_cell.length_c   1.000
_cell.angle_alpha   90.00
_cell.angle_beta   90.00
_cell.angle_gamma   90.00
#
_symmetry.space_group_name_H-M   'P 1'
#
loop_
_entity.id
_entity.type
_entity.pdbx_description
1 polymer ?
#
loop_
_entity_poly.entity_id
_entity_poly.type
_entity_poly.pdbx_seq_one_letter_code
_entity_poly.pdbx_strand_id
1 'polypeptide(L)'
;MGQHQQSLRRRLKFWHYLAVFGIVALLVASCVTNPITGKQQFNMVGKSQLLSLAREAAPSQFAADYGIVDDAQANAYVSQIGRKLVATLAPSDVVYPDMPFNFQVVNAVYVNAYAFPDGTIAITRGMLAELENEAQLAAVLGHEIAHVNCGHTASAMSKSMIYSALLTGAQLYMEHRESKYTELAGLAGQIGGAMVLASYSREQERQADQGGMMYMVRAGYDPRGMVDLTRLLVRLGNDNPSALERLFSTHPVSAERMQAAQGRASVTYAGKNEGVVHKEAFLAATTGIRKNREAIKQFAKAESQIAKGQYDAARDTAKEGLAMAPDDTVGLLLLAQASQQAGDNKTARLAATRALQNNPRAIRAHGILAQAALKENDYNTALQHLNTFGRQVPGDLNTLFCRGMAHDKLGNKREAATLYNAYLQRAGAQSKQGQFALGRLQQLSQ
;
A
#
# COMPACT_ATOMS: atom_id res chain seq x y z
N MET A 1 -52.04 4.28 -34.86
CA MET A 1 -50.93 4.72 -33.96
C MET A 1 -50.54 3.70 -32.88
N GLY A 2 -51.46 2.91 -32.29
CA GLY A 2 -51.12 1.99 -31.19
C GLY A 2 -50.21 0.79 -31.52
N GLN A 3 -50.34 0.19 -32.71
CA GLN A 3 -49.52 -0.97 -33.11
C GLN A 3 -48.04 -0.63 -33.33
N HIS A 4 -47.74 0.58 -33.83
CA HIS A 4 -46.36 1.00 -34.07
C HIS A 4 -45.61 1.28 -32.75
N GLN A 5 -46.29 1.85 -31.75
CA GLN A 5 -45.72 2.03 -30.41
C GLN A 5 -45.51 0.69 -29.68
N GLN A 6 -46.40 -0.29 -29.87
CA GLN A 6 -46.20 -1.63 -29.31
C GLN A 6 -45.02 -2.38 -29.95
N SER A 7 -44.81 -2.25 -31.26
CA SER A 7 -43.67 -2.90 -31.93
C SER A 7 -42.32 -2.29 -31.51
N LEU A 8 -42.27 -0.96 -31.35
CA LEU A 8 -41.11 -0.25 -30.81
C LEU A 8 -40.81 -0.67 -29.36
N ARG A 9 -41.83 -0.73 -28.49
CA ARG A 9 -41.66 -1.21 -27.10
C ARG A 9 -41.18 -2.67 -27.03
N ARG A 10 -41.65 -3.55 -27.92
CA ARG A 10 -41.18 -4.95 -28.01
C ARG A 10 -39.73 -5.04 -28.47
N ARG A 11 -39.33 -4.24 -29.46
CA ARG A 11 -37.94 -4.17 -29.93
C ARG A 11 -37.00 -3.63 -28.86
N LEU A 12 -37.38 -2.55 -28.18
CA LEU A 12 -36.62 -2.01 -27.04
C LEU A 12 -36.48 -3.03 -25.91
N LYS A 13 -37.55 -3.75 -25.55
CA LYS A 13 -37.48 -4.85 -24.57
C LYS A 13 -36.55 -5.98 -25.04
N PHE A 14 -36.63 -6.39 -26.30
CA PHE A 14 -35.74 -7.42 -26.86
C PHE A 14 -34.27 -7.03 -26.78
N TRP A 15 -33.90 -5.82 -27.22
CA TRP A 15 -32.53 -5.31 -27.10
C TRP A 15 -32.07 -5.14 -25.65
N HIS A 16 -32.99 -4.75 -24.75
CA HIS A 16 -32.70 -4.66 -23.32
C HIS A 16 -32.42 -6.05 -22.72
N TYR A 17 -33.24 -7.06 -23.01
CA TYR A 17 -33.00 -8.43 -22.57
C TYR A 17 -31.72 -9.01 -23.18
N LEU A 18 -31.40 -8.69 -24.44
CA LEU A 18 -30.17 -9.14 -25.10
C LEU A 18 -28.94 -8.48 -24.47
N ALA A 19 -29.00 -7.20 -24.13
CA ALA A 19 -27.94 -6.49 -23.42
C ALA A 19 -27.75 -7.01 -21.99
N VAL A 20 -28.84 -7.24 -21.25
CA VAL A 20 -28.79 -7.84 -19.91
C VAL A 20 -28.21 -9.25 -19.97
N PHE A 21 -28.65 -10.07 -20.93
CA PHE A 21 -28.11 -11.42 -21.13
C PHE A 21 -26.62 -11.40 -21.51
N GLY A 22 -26.19 -10.47 -22.37
CA GLY A 22 -24.79 -10.26 -22.72
C GLY A 22 -23.93 -9.86 -21.53
N ILE A 23 -24.42 -8.95 -20.67
CA ILE A 23 -23.73 -8.55 -19.43
C ILE A 23 -23.63 -9.74 -18.46
N VAL A 24 -24.71 -10.50 -18.27
CA VAL A 24 -24.71 -11.69 -17.40
C VAL A 24 -23.73 -12.75 -17.92
N ALA A 25 -23.68 -12.98 -19.24
CA ALA A 25 -22.73 -13.92 -19.84
C ALA A 25 -21.26 -13.48 -19.64
N LEU A 26 -20.96 -12.18 -19.77
CA LEU A 26 -19.64 -11.61 -19.48
C LEU A 26 -19.25 -11.73 -18.00
N LEU A 27 -20.21 -11.53 -17.09
CA LEU A 27 -19.99 -11.68 -15.64
C LEU A 27 -19.67 -13.14 -15.27
N VAL A 28 -20.35 -14.10 -15.89
CA VAL A 28 -20.08 -15.55 -15.68
C VAL A 28 -18.73 -15.97 -16.27
N ALA A 29 -18.33 -15.41 -17.42
CA ALA A 29 -17.01 -15.67 -18.02
C ALA A 29 -15.83 -15.08 -17.24
N SER A 30 -16.09 -14.21 -16.26
CA SER A 30 -15.08 -13.54 -15.43
C SER A 30 -14.87 -14.23 -14.08
N CYS A 31 -15.18 -15.52 -13.98
CA CYS A 31 -14.89 -16.31 -12.79
C CYS A 31 -13.54 -17.04 -12.95
N VAL A 32 -12.73 -17.01 -11.90
CA VAL A 32 -11.50 -17.81 -11.78
C VAL A 32 -11.65 -18.80 -10.64
N THR A 33 -10.94 -19.93 -10.71
CA THR A 33 -10.94 -20.91 -9.62
C THR A 33 -9.93 -20.48 -8.56
N ASN A 34 -10.36 -20.40 -7.31
CA ASN A 34 -9.49 -20.13 -6.19
C ASN A 34 -8.60 -21.35 -5.91
N PRO A 35 -7.26 -21.22 -5.94
CA PRO A 35 -6.34 -22.36 -5.89
C PRO A 35 -6.34 -23.11 -4.55
N ILE A 36 -6.79 -22.46 -3.47
CA ILE A 36 -6.78 -23.02 -2.12
C ILE A 36 -8.08 -23.77 -1.80
N THR A 37 -9.21 -23.26 -2.30
CA THR A 37 -10.54 -23.81 -1.97
C THR A 37 -11.21 -24.57 -3.11
N GLY A 38 -10.72 -24.42 -4.35
CA GLY A 38 -11.37 -24.93 -5.55
C GLY A 38 -12.68 -24.21 -5.92
N LYS A 39 -13.09 -23.18 -5.17
CA LYS A 39 -14.33 -22.44 -5.42
C LYS A 39 -14.14 -21.39 -6.51
N GLN A 40 -15.20 -21.13 -7.27
CA GLN A 40 -15.23 -20.02 -8.21
C GLN A 40 -15.24 -18.68 -7.46
N GLN A 41 -14.47 -17.73 -7.95
CA GLN A 41 -14.45 -16.35 -7.46
C GLN A 41 -14.48 -15.38 -8.63
N PHE A 42 -15.15 -14.24 -8.43
CA PHE A 42 -15.26 -13.23 -9.45
C PHE A 42 -13.97 -12.42 -9.60
N ASN A 43 -13.47 -12.33 -10.83
CA ASN A 43 -12.25 -11.64 -11.21
C ASN A 43 -12.26 -11.23 -12.70
N MET A 44 -12.43 -9.94 -12.97
CA MET A 44 -12.40 -9.36 -14.32
C MET A 44 -11.06 -8.71 -14.68
N VAL A 45 -10.15 -8.59 -13.72
CA VAL A 45 -8.92 -7.80 -13.89
C VAL A 45 -7.83 -8.69 -14.47
N GLY A 46 -7.32 -8.31 -15.65
CA GLY A 46 -6.24 -9.03 -16.32
C GLY A 46 -4.87 -8.78 -15.67
N LYS A 47 -3.95 -9.73 -15.85
CA LYS A 47 -2.56 -9.63 -15.34
C LYS A 47 -1.88 -8.32 -15.75
N SER A 48 -1.98 -7.91 -17.01
CA SER A 48 -1.35 -6.67 -17.51
C SER A 48 -1.82 -5.42 -16.76
N GLN A 49 -3.11 -5.36 -16.39
CA GLN A 49 -3.69 -4.27 -15.63
C GLN A 49 -3.23 -4.28 -14.17
N LEU A 50 -3.02 -5.45 -13.57
CA LEU A 50 -2.42 -5.59 -12.25
C LEU A 50 -0.97 -5.06 -12.23
N LEU A 51 -0.18 -5.40 -13.26
CA LEU A 51 1.19 -4.92 -13.41
C LEU A 51 1.27 -3.40 -13.58
N SER A 52 0.39 -2.82 -14.40
CA SER A 52 0.34 -1.36 -14.57
C SER A 52 -0.05 -0.67 -13.26
N LEU A 53 -1.01 -1.24 -12.54
CA LEU A 53 -1.48 -0.65 -11.29
C LEU A 53 -0.41 -0.64 -10.22
N ALA A 54 0.29 -1.76 -10.03
CA ALA A 54 1.38 -1.83 -9.07
C ALA A 54 2.50 -0.83 -9.40
N ARG A 55 2.82 -0.65 -10.69
CA ARG A 55 3.81 0.34 -11.14
C ARG A 55 3.43 1.78 -10.77
N GLU A 56 2.14 2.08 -10.73
CA GLU A 56 1.63 3.40 -10.32
C GLU A 56 1.53 3.56 -8.80
N ALA A 57 1.12 2.51 -8.08
CA ALA A 57 0.87 2.57 -6.64
C ALA A 57 2.12 2.39 -5.77
N ALA A 58 3.04 1.50 -6.17
CA ALA A 58 4.20 1.12 -5.35
C ALA A 58 5.14 2.27 -4.99
N PRO A 59 5.49 3.20 -5.91
CA PRO A 59 6.36 4.33 -5.56
C PRO A 59 5.80 5.21 -4.44
N SER A 60 4.50 5.50 -4.49
CA SER A 60 3.83 6.31 -3.47
C SER A 60 3.79 5.62 -2.10
N GLN A 61 3.51 4.32 -2.09
CA GLN A 61 3.52 3.54 -0.86
C GLN A 61 4.92 3.41 -0.26
N PHE A 62 5.93 3.08 -1.07
CA PHE A 62 7.31 3.01 -0.61
C PHE A 62 7.82 4.37 -0.12
N ALA A 63 7.43 5.47 -0.77
CA ALA A 63 7.70 6.80 -0.26
C ALA A 63 7.09 7.03 1.13
N ALA A 64 5.82 6.63 1.33
CA ALA A 64 5.15 6.71 2.63
C ALA A 64 5.90 5.90 3.71
N ASP A 65 6.41 4.73 3.33
CA ASP A 65 7.19 3.81 4.16
C ASP A 65 8.70 4.16 4.24
N TYR A 66 9.05 5.41 3.93
CA TYR A 66 10.42 5.95 4.04
C TYR A 66 11.46 5.24 3.14
N GLY A 67 10.99 4.59 2.07
CA GLY A 67 11.79 3.88 1.09
C GLY A 67 12.24 2.49 1.55
N ILE A 68 13.06 1.86 0.72
CA ILE A 68 13.68 0.56 0.98
C ILE A 68 14.77 0.72 2.04
N VAL A 69 14.89 -0.26 2.95
CA VAL A 69 15.95 -0.29 3.96
C VAL A 69 17.31 -0.42 3.28
N ASP A 70 18.28 0.39 3.71
CA ASP A 70 19.67 0.29 3.25
C ASP A 70 20.44 -0.79 4.06
N ASP A 71 19.96 -2.02 3.97
CA ASP A 71 20.55 -3.21 4.59
C ASP A 71 20.57 -4.33 3.56
N ALA A 72 21.70 -4.47 2.86
CA ALA A 72 21.84 -5.45 1.79
C ALA A 72 21.69 -6.89 2.29
N GLN A 73 22.10 -7.18 3.53
CA GLN A 73 22.00 -8.50 4.13
C GLN A 73 20.53 -8.86 4.40
N ALA A 74 19.79 -7.96 5.05
CA ALA A 74 18.37 -8.18 5.34
C ALA A 74 17.55 -8.31 4.05
N ASN A 75 17.79 -7.45 3.05
CA ASN A 75 17.09 -7.53 1.76
C ASN A 75 17.40 -8.82 1.00
N ALA A 76 18.67 -9.24 0.93
CA ALA A 76 19.07 -10.48 0.28
C ALA A 76 18.44 -11.70 0.96
N TYR A 77 18.44 -11.71 2.29
CA TYR A 77 17.88 -12.81 3.07
C TYR A 77 16.35 -12.91 2.91
N VAL A 78 15.60 -11.81 3.06
CA VAL A 78 14.15 -11.79 2.81
C VAL A 78 13.83 -12.24 1.37
N SER A 79 14.60 -11.77 0.39
CA SER A 79 14.46 -12.19 -1.00
C SER A 79 14.74 -13.68 -1.21
N GLN A 80 15.74 -14.23 -0.54
CA GLN A 80 16.06 -15.65 -0.58
C GLN A 80 14.90 -16.50 -0.03
N ILE A 81 14.35 -16.14 1.13
CA ILE A 81 13.23 -16.87 1.75
C ILE A 81 11.99 -16.78 0.86
N GLY A 82 11.66 -15.59 0.36
CA GLY A 82 10.52 -15.38 -0.55
C GLY A 82 10.65 -16.19 -1.84
N ARG A 83 11.81 -16.17 -2.49
CA ARG A 83 12.08 -16.98 -3.70
C ARG A 83 12.01 -18.47 -3.42
N LYS A 84 12.49 -18.93 -2.26
CA LYS A 84 12.38 -20.34 -1.86
C LYS A 84 10.92 -20.78 -1.74
N LEU A 85 10.02 -19.93 -1.22
CA LEU A 85 8.58 -20.21 -1.17
C LEU A 85 7.97 -20.25 -2.57
N VAL A 86 8.27 -19.25 -3.42
CA VAL A 86 7.77 -19.18 -4.82
C VAL A 86 8.21 -20.39 -5.64
N ALA A 87 9.41 -20.93 -5.41
CA ALA A 87 9.90 -22.12 -6.10
C ALA A 87 9.09 -23.40 -5.80
N THR A 88 8.22 -23.40 -4.78
CA THR A 88 7.37 -24.55 -4.42
C THR A 88 5.96 -24.50 -5.01
N LEU A 89 5.64 -23.44 -5.76
CA LEU A 89 4.34 -23.24 -6.37
C LEU A 89 4.15 -24.21 -7.53
N ALA A 90 3.00 -24.87 -7.57
CA ALA A 90 2.53 -25.65 -8.70
C ALA A 90 1.64 -24.79 -9.61
N PRO A 91 1.46 -25.16 -10.90
CA PRO A 91 0.52 -24.45 -11.78
C PRO A 91 -0.91 -24.35 -11.24
N SER A 92 -1.33 -25.31 -10.42
CA SER A 92 -2.65 -25.31 -9.76
C SER A 92 -2.77 -24.30 -8.62
N ASP A 93 -1.65 -23.74 -8.13
CA ASP A 93 -1.64 -22.85 -6.97
C ASP A 93 -1.84 -21.39 -7.35
N VAL A 94 -1.91 -21.04 -8.64
CA VAL A 94 -1.87 -19.65 -9.10
C VAL A 94 -3.05 -19.30 -10.01
N VAL A 95 -3.68 -18.15 -9.75
CA VAL A 95 -4.67 -17.54 -10.66
C VAL A 95 -3.98 -16.93 -11.88
N TYR A 96 -2.77 -16.40 -11.70
CA TYR A 96 -2.01 -15.72 -12.74
C TYR A 96 -0.63 -16.37 -12.88
N PRO A 97 -0.41 -17.19 -13.92
CA PRO A 97 0.89 -17.79 -14.19
C PRO A 97 2.01 -16.75 -14.35
N ASP A 98 3.24 -17.13 -14.00
CA ASP A 98 4.46 -16.35 -14.19
C ASP A 98 4.41 -14.94 -13.56
N MET A 99 3.82 -14.81 -12.37
CA MET A 99 3.82 -13.54 -11.63
C MET A 99 5.26 -13.17 -11.22
N PRO A 100 5.75 -11.94 -11.49
CA PRO A 100 7.13 -11.56 -11.23
C PRO A 100 7.37 -11.19 -9.75
N PHE A 101 7.30 -12.19 -8.87
CA PHE A 101 7.48 -11.96 -7.44
C PHE A 101 8.81 -11.26 -7.11
N ASN A 102 8.72 -10.19 -6.33
CA ASN A 102 9.86 -9.45 -5.81
C ASN A 102 9.65 -9.15 -4.33
N PHE A 103 10.72 -9.12 -3.55
CA PHE A 103 10.64 -8.96 -2.10
C PHE A 103 11.52 -7.80 -1.66
N GLN A 104 10.99 -6.93 -0.81
CA GLN A 104 11.70 -5.74 -0.33
C GLN A 104 11.49 -5.55 1.17
N VAL A 105 12.54 -5.10 1.86
CA VAL A 105 12.39 -4.57 3.22
C VAL A 105 12.22 -3.06 3.15
N VAL A 106 11.18 -2.53 3.79
CA VAL A 106 10.89 -1.09 3.82
C VAL A 106 11.16 -0.47 5.20
N ASN A 107 11.55 0.81 5.21
CA ASN A 107 11.96 1.55 6.41
C ASN A 107 10.81 1.86 7.38
N ALA A 108 9.57 1.53 7.02
CA ALA A 108 8.41 1.60 7.89
C ALA A 108 8.66 0.99 9.27
N VAL A 109 8.33 1.77 10.29
CA VAL A 109 8.58 1.44 11.71
C VAL A 109 7.42 0.70 12.38
N TYR A 110 6.23 0.74 11.78
CA TYR A 110 5.08 -0.04 12.21
C TYR A 110 5.24 -1.51 11.81
N VAL A 111 4.55 -2.41 12.50
CA VAL A 111 4.59 -3.86 12.20
C VAL A 111 3.59 -4.14 11.08
N ASN A 112 4.10 -4.50 9.90
CA ASN A 112 3.27 -4.95 8.77
C ASN A 112 4.07 -5.73 7.72
N ALA A 113 3.33 -6.42 6.85
CA ALA A 113 3.76 -6.87 5.53
C ALA A 113 2.57 -6.73 4.57
N TYR A 114 2.83 -6.57 3.27
CA TYR A 114 1.76 -6.44 2.28
C TYR A 114 2.26 -6.81 0.89
N ALA A 115 1.32 -7.19 0.03
CA ALA A 115 1.58 -7.51 -1.37
C ALA A 115 0.90 -6.52 -2.33
N PHE A 116 1.65 -6.08 -3.34
CA PHE A 116 1.09 -5.48 -4.53
C PHE A 116 0.57 -6.55 -5.49
N PRO A 117 -0.43 -6.22 -6.31
CA PRO A 117 -1.00 -7.17 -7.27
C PRO A 117 -0.04 -7.68 -8.36
N ASP A 118 1.17 -7.10 -8.51
CA ASP A 118 2.21 -7.59 -9.41
C ASP A 118 3.14 -8.65 -8.79
N GLY A 119 2.91 -9.04 -7.54
CA GLY A 119 3.79 -9.95 -6.80
C GLY A 119 4.92 -9.26 -6.05
N THR A 120 5.01 -7.93 -6.07
CA THR A 120 5.91 -7.20 -5.17
C THR A 120 5.40 -7.32 -3.75
N ILE A 121 6.18 -7.91 -2.85
CA ILE A 121 5.88 -8.07 -1.43
C ILE A 121 6.85 -7.21 -0.63
N ALA A 122 6.32 -6.40 0.27
CA ALA A 122 7.09 -5.58 1.18
C ALA A 122 6.89 -6.05 2.61
N ILE A 123 7.98 -6.12 3.36
CA ILE A 123 7.97 -6.34 4.81
C ILE A 123 8.61 -5.14 5.51
N THR A 124 7.93 -4.64 6.53
CA THR A 124 8.43 -3.50 7.30
C THR A 124 9.62 -3.90 8.18
N ARG A 125 10.58 -2.98 8.39
CA ARG A 125 11.62 -3.19 9.40
C ARG A 125 11.03 -3.32 10.82
N GLY A 126 9.87 -2.70 11.07
CA GLY A 126 9.09 -2.92 12.29
C GLY A 126 8.71 -4.38 12.49
N MET A 127 8.19 -5.06 11.45
CA MET A 127 7.90 -6.51 11.52
C MET A 127 9.19 -7.33 11.74
N LEU A 128 10.25 -7.10 10.95
CA LEU A 128 11.51 -7.85 11.09
C LEU A 128 12.17 -7.71 12.46
N ALA A 129 12.00 -6.55 13.12
CA ALA A 129 12.50 -6.33 14.47
C ALA A 129 11.77 -7.18 15.53
N GLU A 130 10.54 -7.63 15.24
CA GLU A 130 9.69 -8.38 16.16
C GLU A 130 9.73 -9.90 15.93
N LEU A 131 9.88 -10.37 14.68
CA LEU A 131 9.98 -11.80 14.37
C LEU A 131 11.15 -12.45 15.13
N GLU A 132 11.03 -13.72 15.48
CA GLU A 132 12.02 -14.45 16.29
C GLU A 132 12.83 -15.47 15.50
N ASN A 133 12.37 -15.87 14.30
CA ASN A 133 13.03 -16.88 13.47
C ASN A 133 12.59 -16.87 11.99
N GLU A 134 13.27 -17.65 11.14
CA GLU A 134 13.02 -17.77 9.69
C GLU A 134 11.67 -18.40 9.39
N ALA A 135 11.17 -19.35 10.20
CA ALA A 135 9.86 -19.95 9.98
C ALA A 135 8.70 -18.95 10.16
N GLN A 136 8.79 -18.01 11.11
CA GLN A 136 7.81 -16.92 11.20
C GLN A 136 7.92 -15.95 10.01
N LEU A 137 9.13 -15.66 9.53
CA LEU A 137 9.33 -14.88 8.30
C LEU A 137 8.70 -15.59 7.09
N ALA A 138 8.94 -16.89 6.95
CA ALA A 138 8.34 -17.71 5.90
C ALA A 138 6.80 -17.74 6.01
N ALA A 139 6.25 -17.69 7.22
CA ALA A 139 4.80 -17.58 7.44
C ALA A 139 4.23 -16.26 6.94
N VAL A 140 4.85 -15.13 7.30
CA VAL A 140 4.45 -13.81 6.80
C VAL A 140 4.53 -13.76 5.27
N LEU A 141 5.67 -14.16 4.69
CA LEU A 141 5.86 -14.10 3.24
C LEU A 141 4.95 -15.08 2.50
N GLY A 142 4.74 -16.29 3.04
CA GLY A 142 3.84 -17.29 2.47
C GLY A 142 2.39 -16.82 2.44
N HIS A 143 1.95 -16.12 3.49
CA HIS A 143 0.63 -15.48 3.58
C HIS A 143 0.45 -14.43 2.47
N GLU A 144 1.42 -13.53 2.31
CA GLU A 144 1.38 -12.50 1.25
C GLU A 144 1.43 -13.11 -0.16
N ILE A 145 2.24 -14.15 -0.38
CA ILE A 145 2.26 -14.90 -1.65
C ILE A 145 0.89 -15.52 -1.92
N ALA A 146 0.21 -16.04 -0.90
CA ALA A 146 -1.11 -16.63 -1.05
C ALA A 146 -2.17 -15.58 -1.44
N HIS A 147 -2.10 -14.34 -0.93
CA HIS A 147 -2.97 -13.25 -1.39
C HIS A 147 -2.83 -12.97 -2.89
N VAL A 148 -1.59 -12.92 -3.38
CA VAL A 148 -1.28 -12.71 -4.80
C VAL A 148 -1.77 -13.89 -5.65
N ASN A 149 -1.42 -15.11 -5.24
CA ASN A 149 -1.74 -16.33 -5.97
C ASN A 149 -3.24 -16.62 -6.02
N CYS A 150 -3.98 -16.28 -4.97
CA CYS A 150 -5.45 -16.34 -4.96
C CYS A 150 -6.09 -15.15 -5.68
N GLY A 151 -5.35 -14.18 -6.22
CA GLY A 151 -5.91 -13.02 -6.91
C GLY A 151 -6.83 -12.17 -6.02
N HIS A 152 -6.57 -12.11 -4.71
CA HIS A 152 -7.45 -11.43 -3.76
C HIS A 152 -7.63 -9.95 -4.06
N THR A 153 -6.55 -9.26 -4.43
CA THR A 153 -6.58 -7.85 -4.83
C THR A 153 -7.38 -7.65 -6.12
N ALA A 154 -7.20 -8.53 -7.10
CA ALA A 154 -7.96 -8.50 -8.35
C ALA A 154 -9.47 -8.73 -8.13
N SER A 155 -9.82 -9.65 -7.22
CA SER A 155 -11.22 -9.87 -6.83
C SER A 155 -11.81 -8.64 -6.11
N ALA A 156 -11.06 -8.02 -5.20
CA ALA A 156 -11.49 -6.80 -4.51
C ALA A 156 -11.71 -5.64 -5.49
N MET A 157 -10.79 -5.44 -6.44
CA MET A 157 -10.92 -4.46 -7.51
C MET A 157 -12.14 -4.73 -8.39
N SER A 158 -12.34 -5.98 -8.80
CA SER A 158 -13.48 -6.37 -9.64
C SER A 158 -14.82 -6.06 -8.95
N LYS A 159 -14.92 -6.32 -7.64
CA LYS A 159 -16.09 -5.95 -6.84
C LYS A 159 -16.26 -4.44 -6.77
N SER A 160 -15.19 -3.68 -6.51
CA SER A 160 -15.25 -2.22 -6.48
C SER A 160 -15.73 -1.63 -7.81
N MET A 161 -15.25 -2.14 -8.95
CA MET A 161 -15.67 -1.70 -10.27
C MET A 161 -17.17 -1.94 -10.51
N ILE A 162 -17.71 -3.08 -10.07
CA ILE A 162 -19.15 -3.35 -10.13
C ILE A 162 -19.94 -2.39 -9.25
N TYR A 163 -19.52 -2.20 -7.99
CA TYR A 163 -20.22 -1.29 -7.08
C TYR A 163 -20.26 0.12 -7.64
N SER A 164 -19.13 0.59 -8.16
CA SER A 164 -19.02 1.86 -8.86
C SER A 164 -19.97 1.96 -10.06
N ALA A 165 -19.98 0.94 -10.94
CA ALA A 165 -20.87 0.93 -12.10
C ALA A 165 -22.35 0.93 -11.71
N LEU A 166 -22.72 0.21 -10.65
CA LEU A 166 -24.09 0.20 -10.11
C LEU A 166 -24.50 1.56 -9.56
N LEU A 167 -23.62 2.22 -8.80
CA LEU A 167 -23.89 3.54 -8.25
C LEU A 167 -24.06 4.59 -9.35
N THR A 168 -23.18 4.60 -10.36
CA THR A 168 -23.33 5.50 -11.51
C THR A 168 -24.59 5.17 -12.32
N GLY A 169 -24.88 3.89 -12.55
CA GLY A 169 -26.11 3.47 -13.24
C GLY A 169 -27.38 3.90 -12.51
N ALA A 170 -27.41 3.82 -11.18
CA ALA A 170 -28.51 4.29 -10.35
C ALA A 170 -28.67 5.83 -10.42
N GLN A 171 -27.57 6.58 -10.37
CA GLN A 171 -27.59 8.04 -10.52
C GLN A 171 -28.14 8.47 -11.90
N LEU A 172 -27.66 7.83 -12.98
CA LEU A 172 -28.15 8.11 -14.34
C LEU A 172 -29.62 7.70 -14.55
N TYR A 173 -30.11 6.69 -13.83
CA TYR A 173 -31.52 6.33 -13.86
C TYR A 173 -32.40 7.34 -13.10
N MET A 174 -31.89 7.89 -12.00
CA MET A 174 -32.59 8.90 -11.19
C MET A 174 -32.55 10.31 -11.80
N GLU A 175 -31.48 10.66 -12.52
CA GLU A 175 -31.34 11.93 -13.23
C GLU A 175 -31.67 11.77 -14.72
N HIS A 176 -32.82 12.29 -15.18
CA HIS A 176 -33.14 12.39 -16.62
C HIS A 176 -32.28 13.49 -17.29
N ARG A 177 -30.94 13.36 -17.31
CA ARG A 177 -30.06 14.33 -17.96
C ARG A 177 -29.04 13.68 -18.89
N GLU A 178 -28.90 14.29 -20.06
CA GLU A 178 -27.97 13.87 -21.11
C GLU A 178 -26.51 13.98 -20.66
N SER A 179 -25.83 12.85 -20.77
CA SER A 179 -24.38 12.64 -20.92
C SER A 179 -23.43 13.22 -19.85
N LYS A 180 -22.88 12.33 -19.01
CA LYS A 180 -21.52 12.45 -18.47
C LYS A 180 -20.80 11.08 -18.46
N TYR A 181 -20.52 10.55 -19.65
CA TYR A 181 -19.62 9.39 -19.79
C TYR A 181 -18.16 9.68 -19.38
N THR A 182 -17.77 10.96 -19.29
CA THR A 182 -16.44 11.42 -18.86
C THR A 182 -16.15 11.18 -17.37
N GLU A 183 -17.18 11.07 -16.52
CA GLU A 183 -17.02 10.87 -15.07
C GLU A 183 -16.62 9.42 -14.74
N LEU A 184 -17.06 8.45 -15.55
CA LEU A 184 -16.72 7.04 -15.39
C LEU A 184 -15.21 6.76 -15.58
N ALA A 185 -14.56 7.50 -16.49
CA ALA A 185 -13.12 7.38 -16.74
C ALA A 185 -12.26 7.94 -15.60
N GLY A 186 -12.74 9.00 -14.92
CA GLY A 186 -12.09 9.56 -13.74
C GLY A 186 -12.13 8.61 -12.53
N LEU A 187 -13.19 7.81 -12.42
CA LEU A 187 -13.35 6.83 -11.35
C LEU A 187 -12.32 5.70 -11.44
N ALA A 188 -11.99 5.23 -12.65
CA ALA A 188 -10.98 4.19 -12.86
C ALA A 188 -9.57 4.61 -12.39
N GLY A 189 -9.23 5.91 -12.53
CA GLY A 189 -7.96 6.47 -12.06
C GLY A 189 -7.88 6.67 -10.54
N GLN A 190 -9.01 6.86 -9.85
CA GLN A 190 -9.06 7.05 -8.39
C GLN A 190 -8.98 5.73 -7.60
N ILE A 191 -9.36 4.61 -8.22
CA ILE A 191 -9.41 3.29 -7.56
C ILE A 191 -8.00 2.69 -7.35
N GLY A 192 -6.98 3.17 -8.06
CA GLY A 192 -5.70 2.47 -8.15
C GLY A 192 -4.82 2.44 -6.89
N GLY A 193 -4.71 3.57 -6.18
CA GLY A 193 -3.83 3.68 -5.01
C GLY A 193 -4.45 3.15 -3.71
N ALA A 194 -5.75 3.41 -3.49
CA ALA A 194 -6.44 3.06 -2.24
C ALA A 194 -6.74 1.56 -2.11
N MET A 195 -6.88 0.84 -3.23
CA MET A 195 -7.26 -0.57 -3.24
C MET A 195 -6.13 -1.54 -2.89
N VAL A 196 -4.87 -1.12 -3.02
CA VAL A 196 -3.71 -1.96 -2.65
C VAL A 196 -3.65 -2.21 -1.14
N LEU A 197 -4.17 -1.27 -0.33
CA LEU A 197 -4.25 -1.38 1.13
C LEU A 197 -5.68 -1.68 1.62
N ALA A 198 -6.57 -2.14 0.73
CA ALA A 198 -7.92 -2.49 1.13
C ALA A 198 -7.91 -3.71 2.07
N SER A 199 -8.84 -3.72 3.02
CA SER A 199 -8.99 -4.82 3.97
C SER A 199 -9.41 -6.11 3.26
N TYR A 200 -8.75 -7.23 3.60
CA TYR A 200 -9.15 -8.55 3.12
C TYR A 200 -10.31 -9.11 3.93
N SER A 201 -11.25 -9.77 3.25
CA SER A 201 -12.35 -10.46 3.93
C SER A 201 -11.84 -11.63 4.78
N ARG A 202 -12.60 -12.03 5.81
CA ARG A 202 -12.26 -13.21 6.65
C ARG A 202 -12.05 -14.49 5.85
N GLU A 203 -12.76 -14.66 4.73
CA GLU A 203 -12.55 -15.79 3.82
C GLU A 203 -11.20 -15.73 3.13
N GLN A 204 -10.81 -14.55 2.62
CA GLN A 204 -9.51 -14.35 1.97
C GLN A 204 -8.36 -14.56 2.96
N GLU A 205 -8.50 -14.11 4.20
CA GLU A 205 -7.52 -14.36 5.26
C GLU A 205 -7.35 -15.86 5.56
N ARG A 206 -8.45 -16.63 5.63
CA ARG A 206 -8.39 -18.09 5.82
C ARG A 206 -7.71 -18.81 4.66
N GLN A 207 -7.94 -18.34 3.44
CA GLN A 207 -7.30 -18.88 2.23
C GLN A 207 -5.81 -18.56 2.23
N ALA A 208 -5.45 -17.33 2.61
CA ALA A 208 -4.06 -16.91 2.72
C ALA A 208 -3.30 -17.66 3.83
N ASP A 209 -3.92 -17.89 4.99
CA ASP A 209 -3.35 -18.73 6.06
C ASP A 209 -3.09 -20.16 5.57
N GLN A 210 -4.07 -20.77 4.88
CA GLN A 210 -3.96 -22.13 4.38
C GLN A 210 -2.90 -22.25 3.28
N GLY A 211 -2.91 -21.34 2.30
CA GLY A 211 -1.92 -21.29 1.23
C GLY A 211 -0.51 -21.02 1.76
N GLY A 212 -0.37 -20.04 2.65
CA GLY A 212 0.90 -19.69 3.27
C GLY A 212 1.51 -20.86 4.02
N MET A 213 0.74 -21.54 4.88
CA MET A 213 1.21 -22.75 5.57
C MET A 213 1.57 -23.88 4.59
N MET A 214 0.80 -24.06 3.51
CA MET A 214 1.11 -25.04 2.47
C MET A 214 2.47 -24.74 1.81
N TYR A 215 2.73 -23.50 1.41
CA TYR A 215 3.98 -23.09 0.77
C TYR A 215 5.18 -23.22 1.72
N MET A 216 4.99 -22.82 2.99
CA MET A 216 5.99 -23.03 4.04
C MET A 216 6.39 -24.49 4.17
N VAL A 217 5.40 -25.38 4.26
CA VAL A 217 5.63 -26.81 4.46
C VAL A 217 6.35 -27.41 3.27
N ARG A 218 5.93 -27.08 2.04
CA ARG A 218 6.64 -27.52 0.82
C ARG A 218 8.07 -27.00 0.74
N ALA A 219 8.35 -25.82 1.30
CA ALA A 219 9.69 -25.25 1.39
C ALA A 219 10.51 -25.81 2.57
N GLY A 220 9.97 -26.78 3.33
CA GLY A 220 10.65 -27.46 4.43
C GLY A 220 10.54 -26.76 5.78
N TYR A 221 9.82 -25.64 5.89
CA TYR A 221 9.68 -24.90 7.14
C TYR A 221 8.72 -25.55 8.12
N ASP A 222 8.98 -25.34 9.42
CA ASP A 222 8.08 -25.76 10.48
C ASP A 222 6.70 -25.09 10.34
N PRO A 223 5.59 -25.84 10.19
CA PRO A 223 4.25 -25.27 10.10
C PRO A 223 3.84 -24.48 11.35
N ARG A 224 4.49 -24.71 12.50
CA ARG A 224 4.26 -23.94 13.73
C ARG A 224 4.70 -22.48 13.60
N GLY A 225 5.52 -22.13 12.61
CA GLY A 225 5.90 -20.73 12.34
C GLY A 225 4.69 -19.80 12.16
N MET A 226 3.61 -20.26 11.52
CA MET A 226 2.36 -19.49 11.37
C MET A 226 1.62 -19.32 12.70
N VAL A 227 1.63 -20.36 13.54
CA VAL A 227 1.02 -20.32 14.88
C VAL A 227 1.78 -19.33 15.77
N ASP A 228 3.11 -19.39 15.73
CA ASP A 228 3.97 -18.53 16.53
C ASP A 228 3.93 -17.08 16.05
N LEU A 229 3.85 -16.85 14.74
CA LEU A 229 3.57 -15.53 14.16
C LEU A 229 2.25 -14.97 14.70
N THR A 230 1.15 -15.74 14.61
CA THR A 230 -0.16 -15.28 15.08
C THR A 230 -0.12 -14.96 16.59
N ARG A 231 0.57 -15.77 17.39
CA ARG A 231 0.75 -15.54 18.84
C ARG A 231 1.56 -14.27 19.12
N LEU A 232 2.63 -14.03 18.34
CA LEU A 232 3.42 -12.80 18.42
C LEU A 232 2.53 -11.57 18.13
N LEU A 233 1.74 -11.61 17.07
CA LEU A 233 0.84 -10.52 16.71
C LEU A 233 -0.24 -10.27 17.79
N VAL A 234 -0.87 -11.31 18.32
CA VAL A 234 -1.85 -11.12 19.42
C VAL A 234 -1.20 -10.48 20.64
N ARG A 235 0.03 -10.89 21.01
CA ARG A 235 0.78 -10.28 22.11
C ARG A 235 1.05 -8.79 21.86
N LEU A 236 1.60 -8.46 20.70
CA LEU A 236 1.90 -7.07 20.33
C LEU A 236 0.64 -6.19 20.29
N GLY A 237 -0.48 -6.73 19.81
CA GLY A 237 -1.76 -6.02 19.80
C GLY A 237 -2.32 -5.73 21.18
N ASN A 238 -2.10 -6.64 22.14
CA ASN A 238 -2.48 -6.42 23.55
C ASN A 238 -1.57 -5.40 24.24
N ASP A 239 -0.26 -5.47 23.99
CA ASP A 239 0.74 -4.59 24.61
C ASP A 239 0.68 -3.16 24.06
N ASN A 240 0.45 -3.02 22.76
CA ASN A 240 0.33 -1.72 22.09
C ASN A 240 -0.63 -1.81 20.88
N PRO A 241 -1.92 -1.53 21.07
CA PRO A 241 -2.92 -1.59 20.00
C PRO A 241 -2.55 -0.74 18.78
N SER A 242 -1.90 0.41 18.98
CA SER A 242 -1.48 1.30 17.89
C SER A 242 -0.34 0.74 17.04
N ALA A 243 0.45 -0.20 17.56
CA ALA A 243 1.55 -0.82 16.82
C ALA A 243 1.05 -1.75 15.70
N LEU A 244 -0.15 -2.34 15.88
CA LEU A 244 -0.76 -3.26 14.93
C LEU A 244 -1.98 -2.70 14.19
N GLU A 245 -2.37 -1.45 14.47
CA GLU A 245 -3.57 -0.85 13.88
C GLU A 245 -3.58 -0.97 12.34
N ARG A 246 -2.43 -0.73 11.68
CA ARG A 246 -2.29 -0.88 10.22
C ARG A 246 -2.33 -2.34 9.74
N LEU A 247 -1.74 -3.27 10.49
CA LEU A 247 -1.77 -4.68 10.14
C LEU A 247 -3.19 -5.24 10.31
N PHE A 248 -3.89 -4.88 11.38
CA PHE A 248 -5.23 -5.41 11.66
C PHE A 248 -6.33 -4.73 10.83
N SER A 249 -6.09 -3.51 10.33
CA SER A 249 -6.98 -2.90 9.36
C SER A 249 -6.96 -3.64 8.02
N THR A 250 -5.81 -4.19 7.61
CA THR A 250 -5.69 -4.97 6.36
C THR A 250 -5.91 -6.47 6.55
N HIS A 251 -5.41 -7.04 7.66
CA HIS A 251 -5.43 -8.46 8.02
C HIS A 251 -6.04 -8.68 9.41
N PRO A 252 -7.38 -8.76 9.53
CA PRO A 252 -8.03 -8.94 10.82
C PRO A 252 -7.70 -10.32 11.44
N VAL A 253 -7.00 -10.32 12.57
CA VAL A 253 -6.68 -11.53 13.34
C VAL A 253 -7.91 -12.00 14.14
N SER A 254 -8.09 -13.31 14.27
CA SER A 254 -9.16 -13.92 15.08
C SER A 254 -8.66 -15.15 15.85
N ALA A 255 -9.32 -15.48 16.97
CA ALA A 255 -9.06 -16.72 17.70
C ALA A 255 -9.32 -17.95 16.82
N GLU A 256 -10.29 -17.86 15.92
CA GLU A 256 -10.65 -18.90 14.96
C GLU A 256 -9.52 -19.18 13.96
N ARG A 257 -8.88 -18.15 13.40
CA ARG A 257 -7.70 -18.30 12.53
C ARG A 257 -6.53 -18.96 13.27
N MET A 258 -6.28 -18.56 14.51
CA MET A 258 -5.22 -19.17 15.32
C MET A 258 -5.49 -20.66 15.58
N GLN A 259 -6.72 -21.02 15.92
CA GLN A 259 -7.12 -22.43 16.12
C GLN A 259 -7.01 -23.24 14.82
N ALA A 260 -7.41 -22.67 13.69
CA ALA A 260 -7.27 -23.30 12.38
C ALA A 260 -5.79 -23.53 12.01
N ALA A 261 -4.91 -22.54 12.24
CA ALA A 261 -3.47 -22.68 12.05
C ALA A 261 -2.88 -23.77 12.96
N GLN A 262 -3.29 -23.83 14.23
CA GLN A 262 -2.88 -24.89 15.15
C GLN A 262 -3.30 -26.27 14.65
N GLY A 263 -4.56 -26.43 14.26
CA GLY A 263 -5.08 -27.69 13.72
C GLY A 263 -4.36 -28.14 12.45
N ARG A 264 -4.07 -27.22 11.52
CA ARG A 264 -3.27 -27.52 10.33
C ARG A 264 -1.86 -27.96 10.70
N ALA A 265 -1.20 -27.26 11.63
CA ALA A 265 0.16 -27.60 12.05
C ALA A 265 0.23 -28.98 12.74
N SER A 266 -0.71 -29.28 13.64
CA SER A 266 -0.68 -30.50 14.47
C SER A 266 -1.32 -31.73 13.82
N VAL A 267 -2.18 -31.55 12.81
CA VAL A 267 -2.91 -32.66 12.17
C VAL A 267 -2.55 -32.76 10.69
N THR A 268 -2.78 -31.71 9.91
CA THR A 268 -2.60 -31.76 8.44
C THR A 268 -1.13 -31.88 8.05
N TYR A 269 -0.25 -31.13 8.72
CA TYR A 269 1.16 -31.01 8.38
C TYR A 269 2.11 -31.74 9.33
N ALA A 270 1.57 -32.47 10.31
CA ALA A 270 2.38 -33.28 11.22
C ALA A 270 3.24 -34.29 10.44
N GLY A 271 4.56 -34.22 10.65
CA GLY A 271 5.54 -35.12 10.02
C GLY A 271 5.66 -34.99 8.49
N LYS A 272 5.11 -33.93 7.88
CA LYS A 272 5.18 -33.73 6.41
C LYS A 272 6.54 -33.22 5.92
N ASN A 273 7.36 -32.66 6.81
CA ASN A 273 8.72 -32.21 6.53
C ASN A 273 9.58 -32.28 7.82
N GLU A 274 10.86 -31.96 7.69
CA GLU A 274 11.80 -31.89 8.83
C GLU A 274 11.47 -30.74 9.80
N GLY A 275 10.79 -29.69 9.32
CA GLY A 275 10.32 -28.57 10.12
C GLY A 275 11.45 -27.64 10.53
N VAL A 276 12.12 -27.01 9.57
CA VAL A 276 13.22 -26.07 9.89
C VAL A 276 12.69 -24.74 10.43
N VAL A 277 13.34 -24.23 11.47
CA VAL A 277 13.02 -22.94 12.12
C VAL A 277 14.07 -21.86 11.80
N HIS A 278 15.35 -22.26 11.68
CA HIS A 278 16.51 -21.41 11.37
C HIS A 278 16.58 -20.08 12.16
N LYS A 279 16.51 -20.18 13.50
CA LYS A 279 16.57 -19.00 14.38
C LYS A 279 17.87 -18.21 14.24
N GLU A 280 19.02 -18.87 14.31
CA GLU A 280 20.33 -18.20 14.32
C GLU A 280 20.61 -17.48 13.00
N ALA A 281 20.32 -18.12 11.87
CA ALA A 281 20.46 -17.52 10.54
C ALA A 281 19.60 -16.26 10.40
N PHE A 282 18.34 -16.32 10.86
CA PHE A 282 17.43 -15.18 10.86
C PHE A 282 17.97 -14.02 11.70
N LEU A 283 18.41 -14.31 12.93
CA LEU A 283 18.93 -13.28 13.84
C LEU A 283 20.21 -12.63 13.28
N ALA A 284 21.11 -13.42 12.70
CA ALA A 284 22.32 -12.91 12.04
C ALA A 284 21.98 -12.02 10.85
N ALA A 285 21.07 -12.46 9.97
CA ALA A 285 20.68 -11.73 8.77
C ALA A 285 19.93 -10.42 9.04
N THR A 286 19.31 -10.28 10.22
CA THR A 286 18.51 -9.11 10.61
C THR A 286 19.17 -8.27 11.70
N THR A 287 20.42 -8.55 12.06
CA THR A 287 21.13 -7.87 13.16
C THR A 287 21.18 -6.35 12.98
N GLY A 288 21.37 -5.87 11.74
CA GLY A 288 21.40 -4.43 11.41
C GLY A 288 20.11 -3.68 11.79
N ILE A 289 18.96 -4.34 11.66
CA ILE A 289 17.64 -3.83 12.06
C ILE A 289 17.40 -4.06 13.56
N ARG A 290 17.64 -5.28 14.04
CA ARG A 290 17.27 -5.72 15.39
C ARG A 290 18.01 -5.02 16.51
N LYS A 291 19.28 -4.64 16.28
CA LYS A 291 20.05 -3.84 17.26
C LYS A 291 19.35 -2.52 17.63
N ASN A 292 18.50 -2.01 16.73
CA ASN A 292 17.76 -0.76 16.89
C ASN A 292 16.28 -1.00 17.24
N ARG A 293 15.86 -2.20 17.68
CA ARG A 293 14.45 -2.55 17.93
C ARG A 293 13.74 -1.54 18.85
N GLU A 294 14.37 -1.16 19.97
CA GLU A 294 13.76 -0.22 20.92
C GLU A 294 13.66 1.20 20.34
N ALA A 295 14.63 1.63 19.53
CA ALA A 295 14.55 2.88 18.77
C ALA A 295 13.38 2.86 17.77
N ILE A 296 13.22 1.74 17.03
CA ILE A 296 12.12 1.54 16.08
C ILE A 296 10.76 1.65 16.78
N LYS A 297 10.61 1.09 17.99
CA LYS A 297 9.39 1.25 18.80
C LYS A 297 9.10 2.71 19.17
N GLN A 298 10.13 3.47 19.56
CA GLN A 298 9.95 4.91 19.81
C GLN A 298 9.56 5.66 18.53
N PHE A 299 10.15 5.32 17.38
CA PHE A 299 9.78 5.91 16.11
C PHE A 299 8.33 5.58 15.69
N ALA A 300 7.88 4.34 15.90
CA ALA A 300 6.48 3.97 15.68
C ALA A 300 5.52 4.75 16.59
N LYS A 301 5.88 4.94 17.85
CA LYS A 301 5.12 5.77 18.81
C LYS A 301 5.07 7.23 18.37
N ALA A 302 6.21 7.81 17.96
CA ALA A 302 6.28 9.18 17.43
C ALA A 302 5.41 9.36 16.18
N GLU A 303 5.41 8.38 15.27
CA GLU A 303 4.54 8.39 14.09
C GLU A 303 3.04 8.37 14.47
N SER A 304 2.65 7.54 15.45
CA SER A 304 1.28 7.52 15.98
C SER A 304 0.88 8.87 16.61
N GLN A 305 1.79 9.50 17.36
CA GLN A 305 1.56 10.81 17.97
C GLN A 305 1.41 11.91 16.90
N ILE A 306 2.20 11.89 15.82
CA ILE A 306 2.02 12.80 14.67
C ILE A 306 0.63 12.62 14.07
N ALA A 307 0.19 11.38 13.85
CA ALA A 307 -1.15 11.10 13.29
C ALA A 307 -2.28 11.62 14.19
N LYS A 308 -2.06 11.68 15.51
CA LYS A 308 -2.99 12.21 16.51
C LYS A 308 -2.87 13.72 16.74
N GLY A 309 -2.00 14.43 16.01
CA GLY A 309 -1.76 15.86 16.18
C GLY A 309 -0.91 16.22 17.43
N GLN A 310 -0.30 15.24 18.08
CA GLN A 310 0.49 15.41 19.32
C GLN A 310 1.95 15.75 18.97
N TYR A 311 2.19 16.87 18.30
CA TYR A 311 3.47 17.17 17.66
C TYR A 311 4.64 17.37 18.63
N ASP A 312 4.44 18.03 19.77
CA ASP A 312 5.50 18.19 20.77
C ASP A 312 5.90 16.84 21.39
N ALA A 313 4.92 16.03 21.78
CA ALA A 313 5.17 14.68 22.31
C ALA A 313 5.86 13.78 21.27
N ALA A 314 5.48 13.89 20.00
CA ALA A 314 6.12 13.16 18.91
C ALA A 314 7.57 13.59 18.70
N ARG A 315 7.85 14.90 18.77
CA ARG A 315 9.21 15.43 18.68
C ARG A 315 10.10 14.85 19.77
N ASP A 316 9.61 14.84 21.00
CA ASP A 316 10.39 14.38 22.15
C ASP A 316 10.58 12.86 22.11
N THR A 317 9.54 12.10 21.75
CA THR A 317 9.62 10.65 21.53
C THR A 317 10.59 10.30 20.38
N ALA A 318 10.60 11.08 19.29
CA ALA A 318 11.58 10.88 18.22
C ALA A 318 13.02 11.14 18.68
N LYS A 319 13.24 12.13 19.56
CA LYS A 319 14.57 12.38 20.17
C LYS A 319 15.00 11.24 21.08
N GLU A 320 14.09 10.65 21.87
CA GLU A 320 14.38 9.46 22.68
C GLU A 320 14.83 8.29 21.79
N GLY A 321 14.13 8.05 20.69
CA GLY A 321 14.54 7.06 19.69
C GLY A 321 15.93 7.33 19.10
N LEU A 322 16.20 8.59 18.74
CA LEU A 322 17.49 9.04 18.20
C LEU A 322 18.62 9.01 19.24
N ALA A 323 18.33 9.06 20.54
CA ALA A 323 19.36 8.86 21.56
C ALA A 323 19.91 7.41 21.53
N MET A 324 19.09 6.43 21.12
CA MET A 324 19.50 5.04 20.94
C MET A 324 20.07 4.76 19.54
N ALA A 325 19.56 5.44 18.52
CA ALA A 325 20.02 5.31 17.13
C ALA A 325 20.22 6.70 16.47
N PRO A 326 21.34 7.40 16.76
CA PRO A 326 21.53 8.81 16.39
C PRO A 326 21.49 9.13 14.89
N ASP A 327 21.82 8.13 14.07
CA ASP A 327 21.90 8.27 12.61
C ASP A 327 20.73 7.62 11.87
N ASP A 328 19.69 7.16 12.58
CA ASP A 328 18.51 6.57 11.95
C ASP A 328 17.76 7.60 11.09
N THR A 329 17.76 7.37 9.78
CA THR A 329 17.12 8.27 8.80
C THR A 329 15.65 8.49 9.10
N VAL A 330 14.89 7.45 9.49
CA VAL A 330 13.46 7.58 9.76
C VAL A 330 13.22 8.36 11.05
N GLY A 331 14.02 8.10 12.08
CA GLY A 331 13.99 8.89 13.32
C GLY A 331 14.22 10.38 13.06
N LEU A 332 15.19 10.70 12.21
CA LEU A 332 15.47 12.08 11.79
C LEU A 332 14.30 12.69 10.98
N LEU A 333 13.68 11.92 10.09
CA LEU A 333 12.51 12.36 9.33
C LEU A 333 11.28 12.59 10.22
N LEU A 334 11.05 11.74 11.21
CA LEU A 334 9.97 11.89 12.18
C LEU A 334 10.19 13.10 13.08
N LEU A 335 11.41 13.28 13.58
CA LEU A 335 11.80 14.49 14.32
C LEU A 335 11.57 15.74 13.47
N ALA A 336 11.98 15.69 12.19
CA ALA A 336 11.82 16.79 11.27
C ALA A 336 10.35 17.14 11.05
N GLN A 337 9.51 16.12 10.77
CA GLN A 337 8.08 16.29 10.56
C GLN A 337 7.37 16.81 11.81
N ALA A 338 7.62 16.21 12.98
CA ALA A 338 7.01 16.64 14.24
C ALA A 338 7.38 18.09 14.57
N SER A 339 8.67 18.44 14.45
CA SER A 339 9.15 19.81 14.69
C SER A 339 8.50 20.81 13.73
N GLN A 340 8.35 20.45 12.44
CA GLN A 340 7.72 21.32 11.46
C GLN A 340 6.25 21.61 11.79
N GLN A 341 5.51 20.59 12.24
CA GLN A 341 4.10 20.72 12.62
C GLN A 341 3.93 21.45 13.95
N ALA A 342 4.90 21.34 14.86
CA ALA A 342 4.97 22.14 16.09
C ALA A 342 5.44 23.60 15.86
N GLY A 343 5.79 23.98 14.63
CA GLY A 343 6.26 25.34 14.30
C GLY A 343 7.77 25.57 14.50
N ASP A 344 8.53 24.56 14.97
CA ASP A 344 9.99 24.60 15.07
C ASP A 344 10.65 24.27 13.73
N ASN A 345 10.59 25.23 12.81
CA ASN A 345 11.16 25.09 11.46
C ASN A 345 12.70 24.91 11.48
N LYS A 346 13.40 25.43 12.50
CA LYS A 346 14.86 25.32 12.61
C LYS A 346 15.27 23.88 12.85
N THR A 347 14.67 23.22 13.85
CA THR A 347 14.92 21.81 14.12
C THR A 347 14.45 20.94 12.97
N ALA A 348 13.30 21.27 12.37
CA ALA A 348 12.78 20.56 11.21
C ALA A 348 13.78 20.50 10.06
N ARG A 349 14.33 21.65 9.68
CA ARG A 349 15.31 21.77 8.59
C ARG A 349 16.60 21.01 8.94
N LEU A 350 17.14 21.20 10.14
CA LEU A 350 18.37 20.53 10.57
C LEU A 350 18.24 18.99 10.51
N ALA A 351 17.14 18.46 11.06
CA ALA A 351 16.89 17.03 11.07
C ALA A 351 16.66 16.46 9.65
N ALA A 352 15.92 17.16 8.79
CA ALA A 352 15.71 16.73 7.40
C ALA A 352 17.01 16.77 6.57
N THR A 353 17.85 17.80 6.76
CA THR A 353 19.17 17.87 6.10
C THR A 353 20.07 16.73 6.55
N ARG A 354 20.12 16.43 7.86
CA ARG A 354 20.89 15.28 8.37
C ARG A 354 20.35 13.95 7.83
N ALA A 355 19.03 13.81 7.69
CA ALA A 355 18.44 12.61 7.08
C ALA A 355 18.94 12.39 5.64
N LEU A 356 19.05 13.45 4.82
CA LEU A 356 19.60 13.37 3.46
C LEU A 356 21.10 13.09 3.43
N GLN A 357 21.85 13.62 4.40
CA GLN A 357 23.28 13.32 4.53
C GLN A 357 23.51 11.84 4.84
N ASN A 358 22.68 11.27 5.73
CA ASN A 358 22.76 9.86 6.09
C ASN A 358 22.24 8.94 4.99
N ASN A 359 21.17 9.36 4.30
CA ASN A 359 20.59 8.61 3.20
C ASN A 359 20.10 9.56 2.10
N PRO A 360 20.87 9.73 1.00
CA PRO A 360 20.48 10.57 -0.13
C PRO A 360 19.19 10.12 -0.83
N ARG A 361 18.71 8.90 -0.57
CA ARG A 361 17.42 8.38 -1.06
C ARG A 361 16.26 8.64 -0.09
N ALA A 362 16.46 9.41 0.97
CA ALA A 362 15.42 9.80 1.94
C ALA A 362 14.45 10.83 1.33
N ILE A 363 13.61 10.39 0.41
CA ILE A 363 12.77 11.26 -0.43
C ILE A 363 11.94 12.24 0.42
N ARG A 364 11.41 11.76 1.55
CA ARG A 364 10.52 12.55 2.42
C ARG A 364 11.21 13.78 3.01
N ALA A 365 12.53 13.79 3.13
CA ALA A 365 13.28 14.97 3.56
C ALA A 365 13.12 16.12 2.56
N HIS A 366 13.08 15.84 1.25
CA HIS A 366 12.83 16.87 0.25
C HIS A 366 11.46 17.51 0.42
N GLY A 367 10.43 16.74 0.78
CA GLY A 367 9.10 17.31 1.07
C GLY A 367 9.12 18.28 2.25
N ILE A 368 9.84 17.96 3.32
CA ILE A 368 9.99 18.81 4.52
C ILE A 368 10.81 20.07 4.18
N LEU A 369 11.97 19.91 3.53
CA LEU A 369 12.82 21.04 3.14
C LEU A 369 12.13 21.96 2.13
N ALA A 370 11.37 21.41 1.20
CA ALA A 370 10.55 22.20 0.29
C ALA A 370 9.52 23.05 1.04
N GLN A 371 8.78 22.46 2.00
CA GLN A 371 7.79 23.19 2.79
C GLN A 371 8.42 24.28 3.65
N ALA A 372 9.59 24.02 4.24
CA ALA A 372 10.36 25.02 4.96
C ALA A 372 10.75 26.20 4.03
N ALA A 373 11.33 25.90 2.86
CA ALA A 373 11.71 26.92 1.88
C ALA A 373 10.51 27.74 1.38
N LEU A 374 9.35 27.10 1.15
CA LEU A 374 8.11 27.81 0.77
C LEU A 374 7.65 28.80 1.84
N LYS A 375 7.74 28.43 3.13
CA LYS A 375 7.39 29.33 4.25
C LYS A 375 8.34 30.53 4.34
N GLU A 376 9.60 30.34 3.94
CA GLU A 376 10.63 31.38 3.91
C GLU A 376 10.59 32.22 2.61
N ASN A 377 9.64 31.96 1.70
CA ASN A 377 9.58 32.53 0.35
C ASN A 377 10.81 32.25 -0.53
N ASP A 378 11.61 31.23 -0.20
CA ASP A 378 12.68 30.73 -1.05
C ASP A 378 12.12 29.72 -2.08
N TYR A 379 11.45 30.27 -3.09
CA TYR A 379 10.76 29.49 -4.11
C TYR A 379 11.72 28.68 -5.00
N ASN A 380 12.98 29.13 -5.17
CA ASN A 380 13.96 28.42 -5.97
C ASN A 380 14.42 27.13 -5.27
N THR A 381 14.80 27.22 -3.99
CA THR A 381 15.15 26.04 -3.19
C THR A 381 13.95 25.09 -3.03
N ALA A 382 12.75 25.65 -2.84
CA ALA A 382 11.52 24.86 -2.82
C ALA A 382 11.35 24.04 -4.11
N LEU A 383 11.50 24.68 -5.29
CA LEU A 383 11.39 23.99 -6.57
C LEU A 383 12.45 22.89 -6.75
N GLN A 384 13.69 23.09 -6.31
CA GLN A 384 14.74 22.07 -6.39
C GLN A 384 14.32 20.79 -5.63
N HIS A 385 13.85 20.94 -4.40
CA HIS A 385 13.39 19.83 -3.59
C HIS A 385 12.10 19.20 -4.13
N LEU A 386 11.11 20.00 -4.53
CA LEU A 386 9.85 19.50 -5.10
C LEU A 386 10.06 18.77 -6.44
N ASN A 387 10.98 19.24 -7.28
CA ASN A 387 11.33 18.55 -8.52
C ASN A 387 11.99 17.20 -8.24
N THR A 388 12.86 17.14 -7.22
CA THR A 388 13.50 15.89 -6.81
C THR A 388 12.47 14.88 -6.28
N PHE A 389 11.57 15.34 -5.39
CA PHE A 389 10.48 14.52 -4.87
C PHE A 389 9.55 14.04 -5.99
N GLY A 390 9.09 14.95 -6.86
CA GLY A 390 8.14 14.65 -7.93
C GLY A 390 8.67 13.72 -9.03
N ARG A 391 9.99 13.61 -9.20
CA ARG A 391 10.60 12.58 -10.07
C ARG A 391 10.48 11.17 -9.48
N GLN A 392 10.46 11.07 -8.16
CA GLN A 392 10.40 9.78 -7.44
C GLN A 392 8.98 9.37 -7.07
N VAL A 393 8.08 10.34 -6.87
CA VAL A 393 6.63 10.12 -6.70
C VAL A 393 5.88 10.90 -7.76
N PRO A 394 5.85 10.39 -9.02
CA PRO A 394 5.18 11.08 -10.10
C PRO A 394 3.71 11.28 -9.78
N GLY A 395 3.31 12.55 -9.75
CA GLY A 395 1.92 12.91 -9.65
C GLY A 395 1.33 13.07 -8.26
N ASP A 396 2.17 13.09 -7.23
CA ASP A 396 1.78 13.56 -5.90
C ASP A 396 1.08 14.93 -5.98
N LEU A 397 -0.16 14.99 -5.48
CA LEU A 397 -1.03 16.16 -5.60
C LEU A 397 -0.43 17.37 -4.89
N ASN A 398 0.13 17.17 -3.70
CA ASN A 398 0.72 18.26 -2.94
C ASN A 398 1.95 18.83 -3.66
N THR A 399 2.80 17.97 -4.23
CA THR A 399 3.95 18.38 -5.02
C THR A 399 3.55 19.16 -6.26
N LEU A 400 2.52 18.71 -7.00
CA LEU A 400 2.01 19.45 -8.16
C LEU A 400 1.53 20.86 -7.77
N PHE A 401 0.72 20.94 -6.72
CA PHE A 401 0.20 22.21 -6.21
C PHE A 401 1.32 23.16 -5.76
N CYS A 402 2.24 22.67 -4.92
CA CYS A 402 3.34 23.46 -4.40
C CYS A 402 4.31 23.93 -5.49
N ARG A 403 4.58 23.11 -6.52
CA ARG A 403 5.39 23.53 -7.68
C ARG A 403 4.68 24.62 -8.47
N GLY A 404 3.37 24.46 -8.72
CA GLY A 404 2.55 25.46 -9.39
C GLY A 404 2.62 26.79 -8.66
N MET A 405 2.43 26.78 -7.34
CA MET A 405 2.54 27.95 -6.48
C MET A 405 3.93 28.59 -6.50
N ALA A 406 5.00 27.80 -6.45
CA ALA A 406 6.36 28.35 -6.50
C ALA A 406 6.69 28.99 -7.86
N HIS A 407 6.31 28.34 -8.97
CA HIS A 407 6.45 28.93 -10.32
C HIS A 407 5.65 30.22 -10.46
N ASP A 408 4.43 30.24 -9.93
CA ASP A 408 3.54 31.40 -9.95
C ASP A 408 4.18 32.60 -9.22
N LYS A 409 4.73 32.35 -8.03
CA LYS A 409 5.44 33.36 -7.23
C LYS A 409 6.74 33.86 -7.88
N LEU A 410 7.38 33.04 -8.69
CA LEU A 410 8.55 33.42 -9.48
C LEU A 410 8.21 34.10 -10.80
N GLY A 411 6.91 34.25 -11.14
CA GLY A 411 6.47 34.86 -12.40
C GLY A 411 6.50 33.90 -13.61
N ASN A 412 6.79 32.62 -13.41
CA ASN A 412 6.81 31.58 -14.44
C ASN A 412 5.37 31.12 -14.76
N LYS A 413 4.60 32.02 -15.40
CA LYS A 413 3.14 31.86 -15.60
C LYS A 413 2.77 30.58 -16.34
N ARG A 414 3.52 30.22 -17.38
CA ARG A 414 3.21 29.06 -18.25
C ARG A 414 3.36 27.74 -17.50
N GLU A 415 4.44 27.59 -16.76
CA GLU A 415 4.74 26.43 -15.93
C GLU A 415 3.71 26.31 -14.79
N ALA A 416 3.40 27.43 -14.13
CA ALA A 416 2.38 27.47 -13.09
C ALA A 416 1.01 27.01 -13.60
N ALA A 417 0.57 27.53 -14.74
CA ALA A 417 -0.70 27.15 -15.36
C ALA A 417 -0.75 25.65 -15.71
N THR A 418 0.35 25.11 -16.25
CA THR A 418 0.45 23.68 -16.59
C THR A 418 0.32 22.80 -15.33
N LEU A 419 0.99 23.18 -14.24
CA LEU A 419 0.97 22.44 -12.97
C LEU A 419 -0.38 22.52 -12.26
N TYR A 420 -1.01 23.70 -12.23
CA TYR A 420 -2.37 23.84 -11.67
C TYR A 420 -3.39 23.04 -12.47
N ASN A 421 -3.31 23.05 -13.81
CA ASN A 421 -4.19 22.24 -14.64
C ASN A 421 -3.99 20.73 -14.37
N ALA A 422 -2.74 20.26 -14.27
CA ALA A 422 -2.44 18.87 -13.93
C ALA A 422 -2.97 18.48 -12.53
N TYR A 423 -2.88 19.39 -11.56
CA TYR A 423 -3.48 19.21 -10.24
C TYR A 423 -5.01 19.08 -10.33
N LEU A 424 -5.68 20.01 -11.01
CA LEU A 424 -7.14 20.05 -11.15
C LEU A 424 -7.69 18.83 -11.89
N GLN A 425 -6.99 18.32 -12.90
CA GLN A 425 -7.38 17.09 -13.61
C GLN A 425 -7.43 15.86 -12.68
N ARG A 426 -6.69 15.88 -11.57
CA ARG A 426 -6.61 14.75 -10.63
C ARG A 426 -7.42 14.96 -9.36
N ALA A 427 -7.28 16.12 -8.73
CA ALA A 427 -7.91 16.45 -7.46
C ALA A 427 -9.29 17.13 -7.62
N GLY A 428 -9.62 17.60 -8.82
CA GLY A 428 -10.78 18.45 -9.04
C GLY A 428 -10.66 19.82 -8.35
N ALA A 429 -11.76 20.58 -8.39
CA ALA A 429 -11.85 21.94 -7.85
C ALA A 429 -12.61 22.02 -6.51
N GLN A 430 -12.95 20.90 -5.89
CA GLN A 430 -13.80 20.88 -4.68
C GLN A 430 -13.04 21.29 -3.40
N SER A 431 -11.75 20.99 -3.31
CA SER A 431 -10.92 21.35 -2.17
C SER A 431 -10.53 22.83 -2.19
N LYS A 432 -10.15 23.40 -1.03
CA LYS A 432 -9.61 24.77 -0.95
C LYS A 432 -8.43 24.99 -1.90
N GLN A 433 -7.52 24.00 -1.99
CA GLN A 433 -6.41 24.02 -2.94
C GLN A 433 -6.89 23.95 -4.40
N GLY A 434 -7.93 23.16 -4.70
CA GLY A 434 -8.55 23.11 -6.03
C GLY A 434 -9.18 24.43 -6.43
N GLN A 435 -9.94 25.07 -5.54
CA GLN A 435 -10.51 26.39 -5.78
C GLN A 435 -9.43 27.45 -6.02
N PHE A 436 -8.35 27.42 -5.23
CA PHE A 436 -7.20 28.29 -5.42
C PHE A 436 -6.54 28.07 -6.79
N ALA A 437 -6.25 26.82 -7.14
CA ALA A 437 -5.62 26.47 -8.41
C ALA A 437 -6.47 26.89 -9.60
N LEU A 438 -7.79 26.70 -9.53
CA LEU A 438 -8.73 27.12 -10.59
C LEU A 438 -8.75 28.64 -10.75
N GLY A 439 -8.84 29.38 -9.64
CA GLY A 439 -8.83 30.84 -9.67
C GLY A 439 -7.52 31.41 -10.24
N ARG A 440 -6.36 30.85 -9.85
CA ARG A 440 -5.08 31.26 -10.44
C ARG A 440 -4.97 30.88 -11.90
N LEU A 441 -5.45 29.70 -12.31
CA LEU A 441 -5.40 29.28 -13.71
C LEU A 441 -6.17 30.28 -14.62
N GLN A 442 -7.34 30.74 -14.20
CA GLN A 442 -8.14 31.75 -14.92
C GLN A 442 -7.42 33.09 -15.05
N GLN A 443 -6.67 33.49 -14.02
CA GLN A 443 -5.88 34.73 -14.01
C GLN A 443 -4.59 34.63 -14.83
N LEU A 444 -4.00 33.44 -14.92
CA LEU A 444 -2.77 33.20 -15.70
C LEU A 444 -3.04 33.00 -17.20
N SER A 445 -4.30 32.71 -17.58
CA SER A 445 -4.75 32.63 -18.97
C SER A 445 -5.14 33.97 -19.60
N GLN A 446 -5.14 35.05 -18.81
CA GLN A 446 -5.27 36.45 -19.26
C GLN A 446 -3.89 37.08 -19.37
#